data_AF-A0A0F3QJS7-F1
#
_entry.id   AF-A0A0F3QJS7-F1
#
_cell.length_a   1.000
_cell.length_b   1.000
_cell.length_c   1.000
_cell.angle_alpha   90.00
_cell.angle_beta   90.00
_cell.angle_gamma   90.00
#
_symmetry.space_group_name_H-M   'P 1'
#
loop_
_entity.id
_entity.type
_entity.pdbx_description
1 polymer ?
#
loop_
_entity_poly.entity_id
_entity_poly.type
_entity_poly.pdbx_seq_one_letter_code
_entity_poly.pdbx_strand_id
1 'polypeptide(L)'
;MMRLYYFLSFLLLPIYFVIIFIRLLIGKEDIRRVKERFAIGKHRQDNRFLIWIHAASVGESMIALNLVDNISKHFPEVRFLVTSWTQSSAKILSTKLPKIATHQLLPIDNIIFTKIFLNNWKPDLGIFIESELWPGTINEAAKQCKLLLVNARMSDKSFESWKKRKGFFQLIVKNFSEVIVQSERDLQKFNELGISNTTNLGNIKFANEKLPVNQEELIKLSEHLKNKQVILFASTHPEDEEIILPIIKNLKKQVIDCYIILIPRHPERIKSILDNCIAQDLSATAKSQNDLPVLTDDLYIVDRFGEMGLFFSIASISFIGGSFKQGGHNILEAAHFSNCIIFGPDMSKNTDIAKGVLQSKAAIQIKSGEELLNMLEYLLDPNNSRELKNYQENSLKFVERNQKILDEYLQIITKFFP
;
A
#
# COMPACT_ATOMS: atom_id res chain seq x y z
N MET A 1 1.38 -18.83 32.58
CA MET A 1 1.66 -18.87 31.12
C MET A 1 2.77 -17.90 30.71
N MET A 2 2.67 -16.59 30.98
CA MET A 2 3.75 -15.64 30.59
C MET A 2 5.12 -15.91 31.23
N ARG A 3 5.18 -16.29 32.53
CA ARG A 3 6.46 -16.68 33.17
C ARG A 3 7.11 -17.90 32.49
N LEU A 4 6.29 -18.88 32.10
CA LEU A 4 6.76 -20.06 31.35
C LEU A 4 7.25 -19.66 29.95
N TYR A 5 6.53 -18.77 29.27
CA TYR A 5 6.98 -18.20 28.00
C TYR A 5 8.35 -17.53 28.14
N TYR A 6 8.55 -16.70 29.18
CA TYR A 6 9.85 -16.08 29.43
C TYR A 6 10.96 -17.07 29.71
N PHE A 7 10.70 -18.06 30.56
CA PHE A 7 11.66 -19.12 30.85
C PHE A 7 12.07 -19.87 29.57
N LEU A 8 11.11 -20.26 28.74
CA LEU A 8 11.38 -20.91 27.46
C LEU A 8 12.12 -19.98 26.49
N SER A 9 11.73 -18.71 26.37
CA SER A 9 12.39 -17.73 25.50
C SER A 9 13.86 -17.51 25.91
N PHE A 10 14.15 -17.61 27.21
CA PHE A 10 15.51 -17.51 27.73
C PHE A 10 16.32 -18.78 27.43
N LEU A 11 15.72 -19.96 27.64
CA LEU A 11 16.37 -21.23 27.33
C LEU A 11 16.69 -21.39 25.84
N LEU A 12 15.82 -20.87 24.96
CA LEU A 12 16.00 -20.90 23.51
C LEU A 12 16.98 -19.85 22.97
N LEU A 13 17.55 -19.00 23.83
CA LEU A 13 18.45 -17.92 23.43
C LEU A 13 19.66 -18.39 22.59
N PRO A 14 20.40 -19.46 22.93
CA PRO A 14 21.48 -19.97 22.09
C PRO A 14 21.02 -20.39 20.69
N ILE A 15 19.82 -20.96 20.60
CA ILE A 15 19.23 -21.39 19.32
C ILE A 15 18.93 -20.16 18.45
N TYR A 16 18.43 -19.06 19.05
CA TYR A 16 18.22 -17.81 18.31
C TYR A 16 19.53 -17.25 17.74
N PHE A 17 20.66 -17.34 18.45
CA PHE A 17 21.96 -16.94 17.89
C PHE A 17 22.32 -17.77 16.65
N VAL A 18 22.12 -19.10 16.70
CA VAL A 18 22.36 -19.98 15.55
C VAL A 18 21.42 -19.64 14.38
N ILE A 19 20.12 -19.41 14.65
CA ILE A 19 19.14 -19.03 13.62
C ILE A 19 19.54 -17.71 12.95
N ILE A 20 19.91 -16.69 13.71
CA ILE A 20 20.33 -15.39 13.16
C ILE A 20 21.64 -15.55 12.37
N PHE A 21 22.58 -16.36 12.84
CA PHE A 21 23.81 -16.66 12.12
C PHE A 21 23.53 -17.35 10.78
N ILE A 22 22.67 -18.37 10.75
CA ILE A 22 22.25 -19.02 9.50
C ILE A 22 21.56 -18.02 8.58
N ARG A 23 20.67 -17.17 9.12
CA ARG A 23 19.96 -16.14 8.34
C ARG A 23 20.91 -15.09 7.75
N LEU A 24 22.00 -14.75 8.42
CA LEU A 24 23.08 -13.93 7.88
C LEU A 24 23.76 -14.63 6.68
N LEU A 25 24.11 -15.91 6.81
CA LEU A 25 24.77 -16.67 5.74
C LEU A 25 23.93 -16.76 4.47
N ILE A 26 22.61 -16.91 4.61
CA ILE A 26 21.66 -16.97 3.47
C ILE A 26 21.16 -15.58 3.02
N GLY A 27 21.78 -14.49 3.49
CA GLY A 27 21.48 -13.12 3.06
C GLY A 27 20.11 -12.58 3.50
N LYS A 28 19.49 -13.14 4.53
CA LYS A 28 18.20 -12.68 5.09
C LYS A 28 18.35 -11.66 6.23
N GLU A 29 19.58 -11.34 6.63
CA GLU A 29 19.92 -10.31 7.62
C GLU A 29 21.06 -9.43 7.06
N ASP A 30 21.10 -8.16 7.48
CA ASP A 30 22.23 -7.26 7.18
C ASP A 30 23.25 -7.30 8.33
N ILE A 31 24.48 -7.68 8.02
CA ILE A 31 25.57 -7.78 9.00
C ILE A 31 25.82 -6.46 9.75
N ARG A 32 25.57 -5.31 9.12
CA ARG A 32 25.74 -3.98 9.72
C ARG A 32 24.67 -3.68 10.78
N ARG A 33 23.52 -4.36 10.69
CA ARG A 33 22.34 -4.11 11.53
C ARG A 33 21.95 -5.29 12.43
N VAL A 34 22.60 -6.44 12.30
CA VAL A 34 22.26 -7.65 13.07
C VAL A 34 22.32 -7.43 14.59
N LYS A 35 23.17 -6.51 15.05
CA LYS A 35 23.26 -6.10 16.47
C LYS A 35 21.93 -5.58 17.03
N GLU A 36 21.10 -4.97 16.18
CA GLU A 36 19.76 -4.48 16.56
C GLU A 36 18.83 -5.62 17.00
N ARG A 37 19.03 -6.86 16.50
CA ARG A 37 18.29 -8.06 16.94
C ARG A 37 18.51 -8.40 18.41
N PHE A 38 19.61 -7.94 18.97
CA PHE A 38 20.00 -8.13 20.36
C PHE A 38 19.81 -6.85 21.16
N ALA A 39 18.95 -5.93 20.68
CA ALA A 39 18.67 -4.62 21.25
C ALA A 39 19.89 -3.66 21.35
N ILE A 40 20.97 -3.97 20.64
CA ILE A 40 22.13 -3.08 20.49
C ILE A 40 21.87 -2.21 19.26
N GLY A 41 21.30 -1.03 19.48
CA GLY A 41 20.86 -0.13 18.42
C GLY A 41 20.84 1.32 18.84
N LYS A 42 19.95 2.08 18.21
CA LYS A 42 19.73 3.49 18.53
C LYS A 42 18.93 3.61 19.83
N HIS A 43 18.85 4.84 20.34
CA HIS A 43 18.09 5.20 21.53
C HIS A 43 17.33 6.50 21.27
N ARG A 44 16.33 6.77 22.11
CA ARG A 44 15.52 8.00 22.07
C ARG A 44 16.43 9.23 22.17
N GLN A 45 16.28 10.18 21.25
CA GLN A 45 17.16 11.34 21.12
C GLN A 45 16.65 12.56 21.91
N ASP A 46 15.35 12.64 22.19
CA ASP A 46 14.72 13.75 22.90
C ASP A 46 13.47 13.29 23.67
N ASN A 47 12.92 14.18 24.49
CA ASN A 47 11.77 13.87 25.36
C ASN A 47 10.40 14.15 24.71
N ARG A 48 10.33 14.40 23.40
CA ARG A 48 9.04 14.61 22.72
C ARG A 48 8.25 13.32 22.64
N PHE A 49 6.92 13.42 22.62
CA PHE A 49 6.02 12.26 22.59
C PHE A 49 6.40 11.29 21.48
N LEU A 50 6.78 10.06 21.87
CA LEU A 50 7.32 9.06 20.98
C LEU A 50 6.30 7.96 20.71
N ILE A 51 5.83 7.88 19.45
CA ILE A 51 4.98 6.79 18.98
C ILE A 51 5.86 5.71 18.38
N TRP A 52 5.79 4.51 18.95
CA TRP A 52 6.42 3.32 18.40
C TRP A 52 5.43 2.55 17.51
N ILE A 53 5.72 2.44 16.23
CA ILE A 53 4.94 1.67 15.26
C ILE A 53 5.70 0.40 14.87
N HIS A 54 5.07 -0.77 15.00
CA HIS A 54 5.62 -2.05 14.58
C HIS A 54 4.95 -2.56 13.30
N ALA A 55 5.78 -2.77 12.27
CA ALA A 55 5.41 -3.24 10.94
C ALA A 55 6.43 -4.28 10.43
N ALA A 56 6.15 -5.56 10.62
CA ALA A 56 7.06 -6.66 10.29
C ALA A 56 7.23 -6.89 8.79
N SER A 57 6.17 -6.66 8.00
CA SER A 57 6.12 -6.91 6.56
C SER A 57 6.11 -5.64 5.70
N VAL A 58 6.30 -5.82 4.39
CA VAL A 58 6.31 -4.71 3.42
C VAL A 58 4.94 -4.02 3.37
N GLY A 59 3.85 -4.78 3.42
CA GLY A 59 2.49 -4.24 3.43
C GLY A 59 2.22 -3.42 4.70
N GLU A 60 2.62 -3.93 5.86
CA GLU A 60 2.51 -3.19 7.13
C GLU A 60 3.40 -1.93 7.13
N SER A 61 4.56 -1.99 6.49
CA SER A 61 5.46 -0.83 6.40
C SER A 61 4.83 0.32 5.61
N MET A 62 4.02 0.01 4.60
CA MET A 62 3.26 1.03 3.87
C MET A 62 2.17 1.67 4.74
N ILE A 63 1.48 0.88 5.57
CA ILE A 63 0.52 1.41 6.55
C ILE A 63 1.24 2.31 7.56
N ALA A 64 2.39 1.86 8.09
CA ALA A 64 3.19 2.64 9.03
C ALA A 64 3.62 3.98 8.44
N LEU A 65 4.09 3.99 7.17
CA LEU A 65 4.46 5.23 6.48
C LEU A 65 3.27 6.18 6.35
N ASN A 66 2.10 5.67 5.98
CA ASN A 66 0.89 6.48 5.86
C ASN A 66 0.46 7.08 7.21
N LEU A 67 0.45 6.26 8.27
CA LEU A 67 0.17 6.73 9.63
C LEU A 67 1.17 7.82 10.09
N VAL A 68 2.47 7.62 9.83
CA VAL A 68 3.49 8.63 10.16
C VAL A 68 3.22 9.93 9.43
N ASP A 69 2.97 9.87 8.11
CA ASP A 69 2.73 11.06 7.30
C ASP A 69 1.49 11.84 7.80
N ASN A 70 0.35 11.15 7.94
CA ASN A 70 -0.91 11.77 8.35
C ASN A 70 -0.89 12.30 9.79
N ILE A 71 -0.30 11.57 10.73
CA ILE A 71 -0.16 12.06 12.12
C ILE A 71 0.79 13.26 12.15
N SER A 72 1.90 13.22 11.41
CA SER A 72 2.90 14.30 11.45
C SER A 72 2.40 15.63 10.88
N LYS A 73 1.48 15.60 9.93
CA LYS A 73 0.82 16.79 9.38
C LYS A 73 0.02 17.55 10.45
N HIS A 74 -0.60 16.82 11.39
CA HIS A 74 -1.46 17.39 12.44
C HIS A 74 -0.72 17.58 13.77
N PHE A 75 0.32 16.78 14.03
CA PHE A 75 1.07 16.77 15.30
C PHE A 75 2.59 16.82 15.03
N PRO A 76 3.14 17.98 14.63
CA PRO A 76 4.54 18.10 14.21
C PRO A 76 5.57 17.86 15.33
N GLU A 77 5.14 17.97 16.59
CA GLU A 77 5.98 17.70 17.77
C GLU A 77 6.13 16.20 18.08
N VAL A 78 5.28 15.34 17.52
CA VAL A 78 5.39 13.90 17.73
C VAL A 78 6.62 13.35 17.02
N ARG A 79 7.29 12.39 17.65
CA ARG A 79 8.38 11.62 17.06
C ARG A 79 7.97 10.17 16.89
N PHE A 80 8.57 9.51 15.91
CA PHE A 80 8.21 8.14 15.56
C PHE A 80 9.41 7.21 15.64
N LEU A 81 9.21 6.06 16.27
CA LEU A 81 10.06 4.89 16.13
C LEU A 81 9.32 3.87 15.27
N VAL A 82 9.82 3.56 14.09
CA VAL A 82 9.24 2.52 13.24
C VAL A 82 10.13 1.29 13.27
N THR A 83 9.55 0.16 13.67
CA THR A 83 10.27 -1.12 13.72
C THR A 83 9.78 -2.11 12.69
N SER A 84 10.70 -2.90 12.13
CA SER A 84 10.37 -3.98 11.21
C SER A 84 11.13 -5.25 11.51
N TRP A 85 10.65 -6.37 10.97
CA TRP A 85 11.33 -7.66 11.08
C TRP A 85 12.08 -8.04 9.80
N THR A 86 11.54 -7.76 8.62
CA THR A 86 12.17 -8.20 7.36
C THR A 86 13.15 -7.17 6.78
N GLN A 87 14.19 -7.63 6.08
CA GLN A 87 15.16 -6.75 5.40
C GLN A 87 14.51 -5.92 4.28
N SER A 88 13.54 -6.50 3.56
CA SER A 88 12.78 -5.78 2.53
C SER A 88 12.03 -4.58 3.12
N SER A 89 11.38 -4.76 4.27
CA SER A 89 10.71 -3.68 5.01
C SER A 89 11.71 -2.64 5.49
N ALA A 90 12.86 -3.08 6.03
CA ALA A 90 13.91 -2.17 6.47
C ALA A 90 14.46 -1.30 5.33
N LYS A 91 14.61 -1.85 4.11
CA LYS A 91 15.05 -1.09 2.93
C LYS A 91 14.02 -0.02 2.56
N ILE A 92 12.73 -0.36 2.49
CA ILE A 92 11.66 0.58 2.17
C ILE A 92 11.56 1.69 3.22
N LEU A 93 11.58 1.34 4.50
CA LEU A 93 11.49 2.30 5.60
C LEU A 93 12.70 3.23 5.65
N SER A 94 13.90 2.72 5.36
CA SER A 94 15.11 3.55 5.34
C SER A 94 15.11 4.63 4.25
N THR A 95 14.36 4.43 3.16
CA THR A 95 14.30 5.39 2.05
C THR A 95 13.10 6.32 2.10
N LYS A 96 11.98 5.87 2.69
CA LYS A 96 10.71 6.62 2.67
C LYS A 96 10.34 7.30 3.98
N LEU A 97 10.95 6.95 5.11
CA LEU A 97 10.61 7.59 6.38
C LEU A 97 11.04 9.07 6.40
N PRO A 98 10.18 9.98 6.88
CA PRO A 98 10.55 11.37 7.07
C PRO A 98 11.56 11.52 8.21
N LYS A 99 12.27 12.66 8.25
CA LYS A 99 13.35 12.92 9.24
C LYS A 99 12.89 12.86 10.71
N ILE A 100 11.60 13.06 10.96
CA ILE A 100 10.97 12.97 12.30
C ILE A 100 10.78 11.53 12.79
N ALA A 101 11.01 10.54 11.91
CA ALA A 101 10.87 9.13 12.19
C ALA A 101 12.22 8.41 12.12
N THR A 102 12.46 7.53 13.08
CA THR A 102 13.65 6.67 13.10
C THR A 102 13.26 5.23 12.86
N HIS A 103 13.97 4.56 11.95
CA HIS A 103 13.85 3.12 11.76
C HIS A 103 14.85 2.32 12.62
N GLN A 104 14.39 1.18 13.16
CA GLN A 104 15.23 0.13 13.75
C GLN A 104 14.62 -1.26 13.48
N LEU A 105 15.43 -2.32 13.41
CA LEU A 105 14.91 -3.69 13.47
C LEU A 105 14.39 -4.00 14.87
N LEU A 106 13.25 -4.70 14.95
CA LEU A 106 12.76 -5.19 16.24
C LEU A 106 13.74 -6.23 16.80
N PRO A 107 14.11 -6.16 18.10
CA PRO A 107 14.89 -7.21 18.74
C PRO A 107 14.12 -8.54 18.74
N ILE A 108 14.85 -9.63 18.95
CA ILE A 108 14.25 -10.94 19.18
C ILE A 108 13.39 -10.87 20.44
N ASP A 109 12.23 -11.54 20.41
CA ASP A 109 11.28 -11.56 21.52
C ASP A 109 11.81 -12.40 22.70
N ASN A 110 12.74 -11.79 23.42
CA ASN A 110 13.40 -12.32 24.60
C ASN A 110 13.38 -11.23 25.67
N ILE A 111 13.06 -11.62 26.90
CA ILE A 111 12.86 -10.69 28.02
C ILE A 111 14.04 -9.74 28.27
N ILE A 112 15.29 -10.17 28.01
CA ILE A 112 16.47 -9.32 28.21
C ILE A 112 16.52 -8.23 27.14
N PHE A 113 16.47 -8.62 25.86
CA PHE A 113 16.57 -7.68 24.75
C PHE A 113 15.35 -6.76 24.66
N THR A 114 14.16 -7.29 24.91
CA THR A 114 12.94 -6.49 24.99
C THR A 114 13.05 -5.39 26.05
N LYS A 115 13.55 -5.71 27.25
CA LYS A 115 13.75 -4.71 28.31
C LYS A 115 14.81 -3.68 27.95
N ILE A 116 15.93 -4.10 27.35
CA ILE A 116 16.96 -3.16 26.88
C ILE A 116 16.38 -2.21 25.83
N PHE A 117 15.68 -2.75 24.83
CA PHE A 117 15.05 -1.97 23.77
C PHE A 117 14.04 -0.96 24.33
N LEU A 118 13.12 -1.39 25.20
CA LEU A 118 12.14 -0.51 25.80
C LEU A 118 12.79 0.54 26.72
N ASN A 119 13.86 0.20 27.44
CA ASN A 119 14.58 1.17 28.27
C ASN A 119 15.35 2.21 27.44
N ASN A 120 15.84 1.84 26.27
CA ASN A 120 16.54 2.75 25.35
C ASN A 120 15.58 3.69 24.63
N TRP A 121 14.37 3.23 24.34
CA TRP A 121 13.39 3.98 23.55
C TRP A 121 12.29 4.64 24.38
N LYS A 122 11.83 4.02 25.46
CA LYS A 122 10.75 4.50 26.34
C LYS A 122 9.59 5.12 25.54
N PRO A 123 8.92 4.34 24.66
CA PRO A 123 7.83 4.88 23.87
C PRO A 123 6.68 5.33 24.78
N ASP A 124 5.94 6.35 24.33
CA ASP A 124 4.77 6.88 25.05
C ASP A 124 3.47 6.20 24.56
N LEU A 125 3.47 5.74 23.30
CA LEU A 125 2.39 4.96 22.68
C LEU A 125 2.99 3.88 21.76
N GLY A 126 2.46 2.66 21.79
CA GLY A 126 2.82 1.58 20.87
C GLY A 126 1.67 1.23 19.91
N ILE A 127 1.94 1.09 18.62
CA ILE A 127 0.99 0.72 17.57
C ILE A 127 1.53 -0.52 16.84
N PHE A 128 0.80 -1.62 16.92
CA PHE A 128 1.14 -2.88 16.24
C PHE A 128 0.20 -3.07 15.06
N ILE A 129 0.76 -3.38 13.90
CA ILE A 129 -0.02 -3.50 12.66
C ILE A 129 -0.23 -4.98 12.31
N GLU A 130 -1.47 -5.34 11.98
CA GLU A 130 -1.91 -6.69 11.60
C GLU A 130 -1.74 -7.77 12.70
N SER A 131 -0.90 -8.79 12.45
CA SER A 131 -1.01 -10.10 13.13
C SER A 131 0.26 -10.59 13.81
N GLU A 132 1.25 -9.72 14.01
CA GLU A 132 2.53 -10.06 14.62
C GLU A 132 2.50 -9.89 16.13
N LEU A 133 1.96 -10.91 16.81
CA LEU A 133 1.76 -10.94 18.25
C LEU A 133 2.99 -11.53 18.96
N TRP A 134 4.00 -10.70 19.24
CA TRP A 134 5.20 -11.04 20.02
C TRP A 134 4.90 -10.98 21.53
N PRO A 135 4.67 -12.12 22.22
CA PRO A 135 4.11 -12.12 23.57
C PRO A 135 4.97 -11.38 24.59
N GLY A 136 6.31 -11.52 24.52
CA GLY A 136 7.19 -10.92 25.51
C GLY A 136 7.29 -9.41 25.33
N THR A 137 7.49 -8.99 24.08
CA THR A 137 7.52 -7.60 23.64
C THR A 137 6.23 -6.87 24.02
N ILE A 138 5.06 -7.42 23.69
CA ILE A 138 3.76 -6.83 24.03
C ILE A 138 3.60 -6.71 25.55
N ASN A 139 3.87 -7.78 26.30
CA ASN A 139 3.65 -7.80 27.74
C ASN A 139 4.61 -6.87 28.52
N GLU A 140 5.85 -6.70 28.08
CA GLU A 140 6.74 -5.70 28.70
C GLU A 140 6.41 -4.27 28.27
N ALA A 141 6.06 -4.05 27.00
CA ALA A 141 5.72 -2.72 26.49
C ALA A 141 4.47 -2.14 27.16
N ALA A 142 3.46 -2.98 27.40
CA ALA A 142 2.21 -2.58 28.07
C ALA A 142 2.39 -2.13 29.52
N LYS A 143 3.55 -2.42 30.14
CA LYS A 143 3.91 -1.90 31.47
C LYS A 143 4.44 -0.47 31.43
N GLN A 144 4.88 -0.01 30.25
CA GLN A 144 5.52 1.30 30.07
C GLN A 144 4.64 2.28 29.30
N CYS A 145 3.81 1.78 28.37
CA CYS A 145 2.99 2.61 27.49
C CYS A 145 1.66 1.93 27.13
N LYS A 146 0.73 2.72 26.60
CA LYS A 146 -0.49 2.18 26.00
C LYS A 146 -0.16 1.52 24.66
N LEU A 147 -0.83 0.41 24.37
CA LEU A 147 -0.65 -0.32 23.11
C LEU A 147 -1.95 -0.34 22.32
N LEU A 148 -1.87 -0.16 21.01
CA LEU A 148 -2.97 -0.31 20.06
C LEU A 148 -2.61 -1.43 19.08
N LEU A 149 -3.56 -2.31 18.78
CA LEU A 149 -3.46 -3.28 17.69
C LEU A 149 -4.35 -2.78 16.55
N VAL A 150 -3.76 -2.38 15.43
CA VAL A 150 -4.46 -1.73 14.33
C VAL A 150 -4.43 -2.58 13.06
N ASN A 151 -5.48 -2.50 12.25
CA ASN A 151 -5.67 -3.31 11.05
C ASN A 151 -5.53 -4.81 11.34
N ALA A 152 -5.96 -5.24 12.52
CA ALA A 152 -5.77 -6.59 13.05
C ALA A 152 -6.47 -7.59 12.13
N ARG A 153 -5.75 -8.66 11.80
CA ARG A 153 -6.27 -9.74 10.95
C ARG A 153 -5.80 -11.09 11.40
N MET A 154 -6.56 -12.13 11.05
CA MET A 154 -6.18 -13.48 11.39
C MET A 154 -6.52 -14.47 10.28
N SER A 155 -5.50 -15.15 9.74
CA SER A 155 -5.72 -16.25 8.80
C SER A 155 -6.50 -17.39 9.48
N ASP A 156 -7.21 -18.22 8.71
CA ASP A 156 -7.94 -19.37 9.25
C ASP A 156 -7.00 -20.35 9.97
N LYS A 157 -5.81 -20.56 9.42
CA LYS A 157 -4.77 -21.40 10.04
C LYS A 157 -4.32 -20.84 11.39
N SER A 158 -4.09 -19.53 11.47
CA SER A 158 -3.72 -18.87 12.73
C SER A 158 -4.86 -18.95 13.75
N PHE A 159 -6.10 -18.77 13.30
CA PHE A 159 -7.29 -18.87 14.13
C PHE A 159 -7.47 -20.25 14.75
N GLU A 160 -7.37 -21.32 13.95
CA GLU A 160 -7.44 -22.69 14.47
C GLU A 160 -6.28 -23.02 15.43
N SER A 161 -5.10 -22.43 15.22
CA SER A 161 -3.99 -22.54 16.16
C SER A 161 -4.26 -21.81 17.49
N TRP A 162 -4.89 -20.63 17.43
CA TRP A 162 -5.22 -19.82 18.60
C TRP A 162 -6.40 -20.37 19.38
N LYS A 163 -7.39 -21.00 18.74
CA LYS A 163 -8.49 -21.69 19.42
C LYS A 163 -7.99 -22.71 20.43
N LYS A 164 -6.98 -23.50 20.05
CA LYS A 164 -6.33 -24.50 20.93
C LYS A 164 -5.61 -23.88 22.14
N ARG A 165 -5.28 -22.59 22.09
CA ARG A 165 -4.52 -21.86 23.11
C ARG A 165 -5.20 -20.54 23.47
N LYS A 166 -6.54 -20.54 23.51
CA LYS A 166 -7.37 -19.33 23.68
C LYS A 166 -6.95 -18.48 24.88
N GLY A 167 -6.69 -19.11 26.03
CA GLY A 167 -6.22 -18.40 27.23
C GLY A 167 -4.88 -17.67 27.02
N PHE A 168 -3.95 -18.23 26.23
CA PHE A 168 -2.69 -17.55 25.93
C PHE A 168 -2.90 -16.36 24.99
N PHE A 169 -3.74 -16.52 23.96
CA PHE A 169 -4.10 -15.43 23.06
C PHE A 169 -4.73 -14.25 23.83
N GLN A 170 -5.69 -14.54 24.70
CA GLN A 170 -6.33 -13.54 25.56
C GLN A 170 -5.32 -12.83 26.47
N LEU A 171 -4.36 -13.56 27.03
CA LEU A 171 -3.30 -12.97 27.86
C LEU A 171 -2.41 -11.99 27.09
N ILE A 172 -2.22 -12.18 25.78
CA ILE A 172 -1.46 -11.26 24.92
C ILE A 172 -2.34 -10.08 24.54
N VAL A 173 -3.53 -10.33 23.98
CA VAL A 173 -4.36 -9.29 23.36
C VAL A 173 -4.95 -8.32 24.39
N LYS A 174 -5.19 -8.76 25.64
CA LYS A 174 -5.67 -7.87 26.71
C LYS A 174 -4.70 -6.72 27.07
N ASN A 175 -3.45 -6.78 26.60
CA ASN A 175 -2.47 -5.71 26.81
C ASN A 175 -2.70 -4.52 25.86
N PHE A 176 -3.48 -4.71 24.80
CA PHE A 176 -3.88 -3.62 23.92
C PHE A 176 -5.07 -2.89 24.53
N SER A 177 -4.94 -1.56 24.61
CA SER A 177 -6.02 -0.66 25.05
C SER A 177 -7.13 -0.56 24.01
N GLU A 178 -6.78 -0.75 22.73
CA GLU A 178 -7.70 -0.80 21.60
C GLU A 178 -7.26 -1.87 20.60
N VAL A 179 -8.23 -2.59 20.04
CA VAL A 179 -8.01 -3.57 18.97
C VAL A 179 -8.93 -3.24 17.81
N ILE A 180 -8.35 -2.72 16.72
CA ILE A 180 -9.07 -2.38 15.50
C ILE A 180 -8.85 -3.49 14.48
N VAL A 181 -9.91 -4.19 14.09
CA VAL A 181 -9.87 -5.25 13.07
C VAL A 181 -10.21 -4.70 11.68
N GLN A 182 -9.70 -5.36 10.65
CA GLN A 182 -9.85 -4.92 9.26
C GLN A 182 -11.12 -5.44 8.55
N SER A 183 -11.87 -6.36 9.16
CA SER A 183 -13.07 -6.95 8.54
C SER A 183 -14.03 -7.55 9.55
N GLU A 184 -15.29 -7.76 9.14
CA GLU A 184 -16.31 -8.41 9.97
C GLU A 184 -15.94 -9.86 10.30
N ARG A 185 -15.27 -10.54 9.37
CA ARG A 185 -14.77 -11.90 9.59
C ARG A 185 -13.66 -11.92 10.66
N ASP A 186 -12.79 -10.93 10.66
CA ASP A 186 -11.76 -10.80 11.69
C ASP A 186 -12.40 -10.46 13.05
N LEU A 187 -13.44 -9.62 13.07
CA LEU A 187 -14.22 -9.32 14.27
C LEU A 187 -14.79 -10.60 14.91
N GLN A 188 -15.47 -11.42 14.10
CA GLN A 188 -16.03 -12.71 14.55
C GLN A 188 -14.95 -13.63 15.12
N LYS A 189 -13.79 -13.74 14.46
CA LYS A 189 -12.67 -14.56 14.96
C LYS A 189 -12.14 -14.07 16.30
N PHE A 190 -11.94 -12.76 16.47
CA PHE A 190 -11.48 -12.20 17.74
C PHE A 190 -12.50 -12.41 18.86
N ASN A 191 -13.80 -12.24 18.57
CA ASN A 191 -14.89 -12.53 19.50
C ASN A 191 -14.94 -14.01 19.91
N GLU A 192 -14.79 -14.94 18.97
CA GLU A 192 -14.72 -16.39 19.26
C GLU A 192 -13.50 -16.75 20.13
N LEU A 193 -12.39 -16.03 19.98
CA LEU A 193 -11.22 -16.13 20.86
C LEU A 193 -11.40 -15.36 22.19
N GLY A 194 -12.56 -14.77 22.44
CA GLY A 194 -12.97 -14.14 23.69
C GLY A 194 -12.35 -12.77 23.92
N ILE A 195 -12.10 -12.01 22.85
CA ILE A 195 -11.74 -10.59 22.92
C ILE A 195 -13.01 -9.79 22.62
N SER A 196 -13.62 -9.21 23.65
CA SER A 196 -14.89 -8.48 23.50
C SER A 196 -14.72 -7.01 23.11
N ASN A 197 -13.56 -6.40 23.40
CA ASN A 197 -13.28 -5.01 23.06
C ASN A 197 -12.53 -4.94 21.73
N THR A 198 -13.24 -5.19 20.63
CA THR A 198 -12.71 -5.09 19.26
C THR A 198 -13.61 -4.21 18.40
N THR A 199 -12.99 -3.30 17.66
CA THR A 199 -13.67 -2.34 16.79
C THR A 199 -13.39 -2.70 15.34
N ASN A 200 -14.42 -2.87 14.51
CA ASN A 200 -14.25 -3.09 13.07
C ASN A 200 -14.34 -1.75 12.34
N LEU A 201 -13.20 -1.21 11.89
CA LEU A 201 -13.16 -0.01 11.05
C LEU A 201 -12.89 -0.32 9.58
N GLY A 202 -12.54 -1.58 9.24
CA GLY A 202 -12.14 -1.94 7.89
C GLY A 202 -10.63 -1.77 7.63
N ASN A 203 -10.23 -2.03 6.39
CA ASN A 203 -8.82 -2.19 6.03
C ASN A 203 -8.16 -0.85 5.67
N ILE A 204 -7.25 -0.38 6.52
CA ILE A 204 -6.53 0.89 6.32
C ILE A 204 -5.60 0.88 5.10
N LYS A 205 -5.24 -0.30 4.56
CA LYS A 205 -4.41 -0.41 3.33
C LYS A 205 -5.05 0.26 2.11
N PHE A 206 -6.35 0.48 2.16
CA PHE A 206 -7.10 1.09 1.06
C PHE A 206 -7.17 2.61 1.14
N ALA A 207 -6.67 3.21 2.21
CA ALA A 207 -6.58 4.65 2.33
C ALA A 207 -5.29 5.13 1.67
N ASN A 208 -5.38 5.58 0.42
CA ASN A 208 -4.30 6.35 -0.22
C ASN A 208 -4.71 7.82 -0.30
N GLU A 209 -3.72 8.70 -0.41
CA GLU A 209 -3.98 10.11 -0.67
C GLU A 209 -4.20 10.32 -2.17
N LYS A 210 -5.12 11.24 -2.48
CA LYS A 210 -5.31 11.73 -3.85
C LYS A 210 -4.04 12.43 -4.32
N LEU A 211 -3.59 12.10 -5.54
CA LEU A 211 -2.42 12.73 -6.13
C LEU A 211 -2.66 14.24 -6.35
N PRO A 212 -1.64 15.09 -6.19
CA PRO A 212 -1.76 16.51 -6.47
C PRO A 212 -2.03 16.73 -7.97
N VAL A 213 -2.76 17.80 -8.27
CA VAL A 213 -3.10 18.21 -9.64
C VAL A 213 -2.79 19.68 -9.82
N ASN A 214 -1.98 20.00 -10.82
CA ASN A 214 -1.82 21.38 -11.26
C ASN A 214 -3.08 21.81 -12.02
N GLN A 215 -3.87 22.71 -11.43
CA GLN A 215 -5.15 23.14 -11.97
C GLN A 215 -4.99 23.94 -13.28
N GLU A 216 -3.93 24.73 -13.42
CA GLU A 216 -3.68 25.51 -14.64
C GLU A 216 -3.38 24.58 -15.83
N GLU A 217 -2.55 23.56 -15.61
CA GLU A 217 -2.27 22.54 -16.62
C GLU A 217 -3.49 21.70 -16.95
N LEU A 218 -4.33 21.37 -15.96
CA LEU A 218 -5.57 20.64 -16.15
C LEU A 218 -6.53 21.37 -17.08
N ILE A 219 -6.74 22.67 -16.85
CA ILE A 219 -7.61 23.51 -17.69
C ILE A 219 -7.06 23.55 -19.11
N LYS A 220 -5.77 23.89 -19.26
CA LYS A 220 -5.10 23.98 -20.56
C LYS A 220 -5.20 22.67 -21.36
N LEU A 221 -4.97 21.53 -20.70
CA LEU A 221 -4.99 20.22 -21.34
C LEU A 221 -6.43 19.79 -21.69
N SER A 222 -7.39 20.03 -20.81
CA SER A 222 -8.82 19.73 -21.04
C SER A 222 -9.39 20.51 -22.22
N GLU A 223 -9.09 21.82 -22.29
CA GLU A 223 -9.49 22.68 -23.41
C GLU A 223 -8.86 22.24 -24.72
N HIS A 224 -7.56 21.92 -24.70
CA HIS A 224 -6.82 21.45 -25.87
C HIS A 224 -7.38 20.13 -26.42
N LEU A 225 -7.77 19.20 -25.54
CA LEU A 225 -8.38 17.93 -25.90
C LEU A 225 -9.87 18.05 -26.29
N LYS A 226 -10.47 19.25 -26.17
CA LYS A 226 -11.88 19.53 -26.51
C LYS A 226 -12.87 18.53 -25.89
N ASN A 227 -12.62 18.11 -24.65
CA ASN A 227 -13.42 17.11 -23.94
C ASN A 227 -13.56 15.74 -24.65
N LYS A 228 -12.62 15.36 -25.52
CA LYS A 228 -12.55 13.99 -26.05
C LYS A 228 -12.46 12.98 -24.91
N GLN A 229 -13.02 11.78 -25.10
CA GLN A 229 -12.79 10.69 -24.16
C GLN A 229 -11.31 10.33 -24.13
N VAL A 230 -10.71 10.34 -22.94
CA VAL A 230 -9.29 10.02 -22.76
C VAL A 230 -9.15 8.65 -22.12
N ILE A 231 -8.37 7.80 -22.78
CA ILE A 231 -7.93 6.50 -22.24
C ILE A 231 -6.48 6.65 -21.78
N LEU A 232 -6.23 6.30 -20.53
CA LEU A 232 -4.90 6.37 -19.94
C LEU A 232 -4.34 4.98 -19.68
N PHE A 233 -3.18 4.68 -20.25
CA PHE A 233 -2.36 3.52 -19.89
C PHE A 233 -1.29 3.97 -18.89
N ALA A 234 -1.53 3.75 -17.60
CA ALA A 234 -0.71 4.30 -16.52
C ALA A 234 0.30 3.29 -15.98
N SER A 235 1.54 3.73 -15.75
CA SER A 235 2.64 2.93 -15.21
C SER A 235 2.95 1.66 -16.00
N THR A 236 2.96 1.73 -17.33
CA THR A 236 3.19 0.57 -18.20
C THR A 236 4.62 0.03 -18.12
N HIS A 237 4.74 -1.28 -18.37
CA HIS A 237 5.96 -2.04 -18.54
C HIS A 237 6.05 -2.58 -19.98
N PRO A 238 7.22 -3.08 -20.42
CA PRO A 238 7.37 -3.61 -21.79
C PRO A 238 6.27 -4.61 -22.15
N GLU A 239 5.90 -5.48 -21.23
CA GLU A 239 4.92 -6.55 -21.45
C GLU A 239 3.48 -6.03 -21.52
N ASP A 240 3.20 -4.88 -20.90
CA ASP A 240 1.92 -4.21 -21.10
C ASP A 240 1.88 -3.53 -22.48
N GLU A 241 2.97 -2.85 -22.85
CA GLU A 241 3.09 -2.08 -24.10
C GLU A 241 2.99 -2.99 -25.35
N GLU A 242 3.58 -4.19 -25.31
CA GLU A 242 3.44 -5.22 -26.35
C GLU A 242 1.97 -5.57 -26.64
N ILE A 243 1.11 -5.48 -25.63
CA ILE A 243 -0.33 -5.77 -25.74
C ILE A 243 -1.11 -4.50 -26.12
N ILE A 244 -0.74 -3.35 -25.58
CA ILE A 244 -1.46 -2.08 -25.73
C ILE A 244 -1.30 -1.48 -27.13
N LEU A 245 -0.10 -1.49 -27.71
CA LEU A 245 0.13 -0.84 -29.01
C LEU A 245 -0.74 -1.43 -30.14
N PRO A 246 -0.90 -2.77 -30.28
CA PRO A 246 -1.83 -3.34 -31.26
C PRO A 246 -3.30 -2.92 -31.03
N ILE A 247 -3.71 -2.76 -29.78
CA ILE A 247 -5.06 -2.32 -29.41
C ILE A 247 -5.29 -0.87 -29.85
N ILE A 248 -4.32 0.01 -29.62
CA ILE A 248 -4.37 1.41 -30.10
C ILE A 248 -4.60 1.44 -31.61
N LYS A 249 -3.82 0.66 -32.36
CA LYS A 249 -3.97 0.55 -33.83
C LYS A 249 -5.38 0.11 -34.23
N ASN A 250 -5.97 -0.83 -33.50
CA ASN A 250 -7.32 -1.32 -33.79
C ASN A 250 -8.40 -0.25 -33.51
N LEU A 251 -8.36 0.38 -32.33
CA LEU A 251 -9.30 1.44 -31.96
C LEU A 251 -9.29 2.61 -32.96
N LYS A 252 -8.10 2.97 -33.48
CA LYS A 252 -7.96 4.02 -34.50
C LYS A 252 -8.52 3.62 -35.86
N LYS A 253 -8.37 2.36 -36.27
CA LYS A 253 -8.99 1.84 -37.51
C LYS A 253 -10.52 1.87 -37.46
N GLN A 254 -11.11 1.69 -36.28
CA GLN A 254 -12.56 1.77 -36.07
C GLN A 254 -13.09 3.21 -35.95
N VAL A 255 -12.20 4.22 -36.00
CA VAL A 255 -12.55 5.65 -35.93
C VAL A 255 -13.32 5.99 -34.64
N ILE A 256 -12.93 5.36 -33.53
CA ILE A 256 -13.50 5.68 -32.21
C ILE A 256 -12.95 7.05 -31.77
N ASP A 257 -13.84 7.96 -31.38
CA ASP A 257 -13.49 9.33 -30.96
C ASP A 257 -12.92 9.36 -29.53
N CYS A 258 -11.71 8.85 -29.39
CA CYS A 258 -10.94 8.88 -28.15
C CYS A 258 -9.50 9.36 -28.39
N TYR A 259 -8.91 9.90 -27.32
CA TYR A 259 -7.49 10.22 -27.26
C TYR A 259 -6.78 9.31 -26.29
N ILE A 260 -5.57 8.86 -26.65
CA ILE A 260 -4.85 7.84 -25.88
C ILE A 260 -3.58 8.45 -25.32
N ILE A 261 -3.38 8.24 -24.02
CA ILE A 261 -2.20 8.69 -23.29
C ILE A 261 -1.54 7.47 -22.66
N LEU A 262 -0.22 7.36 -22.76
CA LEU A 262 0.58 6.30 -22.15
C LEU A 262 1.64 6.90 -21.24
N ILE A 263 1.73 6.40 -20.01
CA ILE A 263 2.73 6.80 -19.03
C ILE A 263 3.54 5.57 -18.63
N PRO A 264 4.78 5.41 -19.10
CA PRO A 264 5.59 4.26 -18.73
C PRO A 264 6.00 4.36 -17.26
N ARG A 265 6.18 3.21 -16.62
CA ARG A 265 6.72 3.14 -15.25
C ARG A 265 8.15 3.71 -15.15
N HIS A 266 8.87 3.65 -16.27
CA HIS A 266 10.28 3.96 -16.46
C HIS A 266 10.42 4.94 -17.63
N PRO A 267 10.37 6.27 -17.38
CA PRO A 267 10.46 7.30 -18.42
C PRO A 267 11.71 7.19 -19.30
N GLU A 268 12.81 6.65 -18.77
CA GLU A 268 14.04 6.38 -19.52
C GLU A 268 13.85 5.48 -20.75
N ARG A 269 12.72 4.76 -20.83
CA ARG A 269 12.36 3.88 -21.95
C ARG A 269 11.71 4.60 -23.13
N ILE A 270 11.51 5.92 -23.06
CA ILE A 270 10.76 6.69 -24.08
C ILE A 270 11.20 6.39 -25.51
N LYS A 271 12.52 6.30 -25.76
CA LYS A 271 13.06 5.98 -27.09
C LYS A 271 12.58 4.63 -27.60
N SER A 272 12.67 3.59 -26.77
CA SER A 272 12.22 2.23 -27.14
C SER A 272 10.72 2.17 -27.39
N ILE A 273 9.92 2.96 -26.66
CA ILE A 273 8.46 3.00 -26.86
C ILE A 273 8.12 3.68 -28.18
N LEU A 274 8.78 4.79 -28.51
CA LEU A 274 8.63 5.48 -29.79
C LEU A 274 9.05 4.58 -30.97
N ASP A 275 10.18 3.88 -30.85
CA ASP A 275 10.64 2.92 -31.88
C ASP A 275 9.60 1.80 -32.10
N ASN A 276 8.99 1.29 -31.02
CA ASN A 276 7.92 0.29 -31.10
C ASN A 276 6.63 0.85 -31.72
N CYS A 277 6.29 2.13 -31.48
CA CYS A 277 5.15 2.78 -32.14
C CYS A 277 5.37 2.85 -33.65
N ILE A 278 6.55 3.29 -34.08
CA ILE A 278 6.92 3.35 -35.51
C ILE A 278 6.83 1.97 -36.15
N ALA A 279 7.35 0.92 -35.48
CA ALA A 279 7.27 -0.45 -35.97
C ALA A 279 5.83 -0.98 -36.12
N GLN A 280 4.86 -0.34 -35.47
CA GLN A 280 3.44 -0.67 -35.58
C GLN A 280 2.64 0.33 -36.43
N ASP A 281 3.30 1.22 -37.18
CA ASP A 281 2.67 2.30 -37.95
C ASP A 281 1.80 3.23 -37.09
N LEU A 282 2.22 3.50 -35.85
CA LEU A 282 1.56 4.44 -34.95
C LEU A 282 2.37 5.73 -34.85
N SER A 283 1.66 6.86 -34.96
CA SER A 283 2.20 8.18 -34.68
C SER A 283 2.14 8.47 -33.18
N ALA A 284 3.23 8.96 -32.61
CA ALA A 284 3.29 9.29 -31.19
C ALA A 284 4.24 10.45 -30.91
N THR A 285 3.83 11.33 -30.00
CA THR A 285 4.65 12.43 -29.48
C THR A 285 4.90 12.25 -27.99
N ALA A 286 6.14 12.46 -27.55
CA ALA A 286 6.50 12.48 -26.15
C ALA A 286 6.29 13.87 -25.52
N LYS A 287 5.91 13.94 -24.25
CA LYS A 287 5.77 15.21 -23.51
C LYS A 287 7.06 16.03 -23.49
N SER A 288 8.22 15.37 -23.41
CA SER A 288 9.52 16.04 -23.53
C SER A 288 9.77 16.73 -24.88
N GLN A 289 9.08 16.30 -25.94
CA GLN A 289 9.17 16.89 -27.28
C GLN A 289 8.13 18.00 -27.48
N ASN A 290 6.93 17.82 -26.94
CA ASN A 290 5.86 18.82 -26.98
C ASN A 290 5.06 18.77 -25.68
N ASP A 291 4.92 19.91 -25.00
CA ASP A 291 4.24 19.98 -23.69
C ASP A 291 2.74 19.62 -23.78
N LEU A 292 2.12 19.84 -24.94
CA LEU A 292 0.75 19.47 -25.24
C LEU A 292 0.67 18.33 -26.27
N PRO A 293 -0.37 17.48 -26.18
CA PRO A 293 -0.57 16.40 -27.14
C PRO A 293 -0.77 16.91 -28.57
N VAL A 294 -0.15 16.25 -29.55
CA VAL A 294 -0.44 16.52 -30.97
C VAL A 294 -1.72 15.76 -31.34
N LEU A 295 -2.80 16.47 -31.66
CA LEU A 295 -4.13 15.84 -31.83
C LEU A 295 -4.24 14.94 -33.07
N THR A 296 -3.32 15.07 -34.02
CA THR A 296 -3.21 14.18 -35.19
C THR A 296 -2.49 12.88 -34.88
N ASP A 297 -1.80 12.79 -33.74
CA ASP A 297 -1.08 11.58 -33.35
C ASP A 297 -2.02 10.55 -32.73
N ASP A 298 -1.66 9.28 -32.88
CA ASP A 298 -2.43 8.15 -32.33
C ASP A 298 -2.30 8.07 -30.82
N LEU A 299 -1.13 8.47 -30.27
CA LEU A 299 -0.75 8.31 -28.88
C LEU A 299 0.09 9.51 -28.38
N TYR A 300 -0.15 9.92 -27.14
CA TYR A 300 0.73 10.83 -26.40
C TYR A 300 1.44 10.12 -25.26
N ILE A 301 2.77 10.24 -25.19
CA ILE A 301 3.59 9.55 -24.18
C ILE A 301 4.09 10.54 -23.14
N VAL A 302 3.79 10.30 -21.87
CA VAL A 302 4.21 11.16 -20.76
C VAL A 302 5.46 10.58 -20.11
N ASP A 303 6.59 11.25 -20.31
CA ASP A 303 7.91 10.84 -19.82
C ASP A 303 8.43 11.72 -18.67
N ARG A 304 7.51 12.21 -17.82
CA ARG A 304 7.82 13.03 -16.64
C ARG A 304 7.28 12.41 -15.35
N PHE A 305 8.04 12.56 -14.27
CA PHE A 305 7.62 12.13 -12.94
C PHE A 305 6.69 13.17 -12.29
N GLY A 306 5.77 12.70 -11.44
CA GLY A 306 4.95 13.57 -10.59
C GLY A 306 3.68 14.12 -11.24
N GLU A 307 3.46 13.89 -12.54
CA GLU A 307 2.28 14.42 -13.26
C GLU A 307 1.11 13.42 -13.34
N MET A 308 1.22 12.24 -12.73
CA MET A 308 0.20 11.19 -12.85
C MET A 308 -1.22 11.66 -12.44
N GLY A 309 -1.34 12.52 -11.42
CA GLY A 309 -2.61 13.08 -10.97
C GLY A 309 -3.30 13.94 -12.04
N LEU A 310 -2.52 14.70 -12.83
CA LEU A 310 -3.03 15.50 -13.95
C LEU A 310 -3.70 14.59 -15.00
N PHE A 311 -3.02 13.52 -15.38
CA PHE A 311 -3.52 12.62 -16.42
C PHE A 311 -4.67 11.74 -15.95
N PHE A 312 -4.68 11.30 -14.68
CA PHE A 312 -5.87 10.65 -14.13
C PHE A 312 -7.08 11.58 -14.13
N SER A 313 -6.90 12.88 -13.85
CA SER A 313 -8.00 13.86 -13.76
C SER A 313 -8.76 14.09 -15.08
N ILE A 314 -8.11 13.84 -16.22
CA ILE A 314 -8.74 13.99 -17.55
C ILE A 314 -9.22 12.66 -18.15
N ALA A 315 -8.78 11.52 -17.59
CA ALA A 315 -9.05 10.21 -18.15
C ALA A 315 -10.41 9.68 -17.69
N SER A 316 -11.21 9.18 -18.63
CA SER A 316 -12.47 8.48 -18.30
C SER A 316 -12.22 7.02 -17.95
N ILE A 317 -11.25 6.40 -18.63
CA ILE A 317 -10.84 5.00 -18.46
C ILE A 317 -9.34 4.97 -18.19
N SER A 318 -8.90 4.14 -17.25
CA SER A 318 -7.48 3.95 -16.95
C SER A 318 -7.12 2.48 -16.83
N PHE A 319 -6.21 2.02 -17.70
CA PHE A 319 -5.53 0.76 -17.53
C PHE A 319 -4.31 0.93 -16.62
N ILE A 320 -4.22 0.13 -15.57
CA ILE A 320 -3.10 0.17 -14.61
C ILE A 320 -2.09 -0.91 -14.97
N GLY A 321 -0.91 -0.49 -15.42
CA GLY A 321 0.18 -1.34 -15.87
C GLY A 321 0.86 -2.15 -14.77
N GLY A 322 1.87 -2.91 -15.18
CA GLY A 322 2.52 -3.94 -14.39
C GLY A 322 1.58 -5.11 -14.04
N SER A 323 0.35 -5.11 -14.55
CA SER A 323 -0.69 -6.05 -14.18
C SER A 323 -0.76 -7.27 -15.11
N PHE A 324 0.08 -7.34 -16.15
CA PHE A 324 0.30 -8.58 -16.90
C PHE A 324 1.40 -9.46 -16.31
N LYS A 325 2.50 -8.89 -15.79
CA LYS A 325 3.64 -9.68 -15.25
C LYS A 325 4.37 -9.14 -14.03
N GLN A 326 4.06 -7.93 -13.57
CA GLN A 326 4.83 -7.24 -12.51
C GLN A 326 4.10 -7.20 -11.17
N GLY A 327 3.03 -7.98 -10.99
CA GLY A 327 2.20 -8.02 -9.79
C GLY A 327 1.21 -6.87 -9.63
N GLY A 328 1.07 -6.01 -10.63
CA GLY A 328 0.16 -4.87 -10.68
C GLY A 328 0.64 -3.66 -9.89
N HIS A 329 0.49 -2.46 -10.44
CA HIS A 329 0.73 -1.20 -9.72
C HIS A 329 -0.49 -0.74 -8.90
N ASN A 330 -0.39 0.44 -8.31
CA ASN A 330 -1.40 1.00 -7.41
C ASN A 330 -2.67 1.42 -8.17
N ILE A 331 -3.74 0.64 -7.99
CA ILE A 331 -5.04 0.90 -8.62
C ILE A 331 -5.75 2.12 -8.02
N LEU A 332 -5.52 2.40 -6.73
CA LEU A 332 -6.34 3.36 -5.98
C LEU A 332 -6.10 4.81 -6.40
N GLU A 333 -4.94 5.13 -6.96
CA GLU A 333 -4.64 6.48 -7.45
C GLU A 333 -5.68 6.92 -8.50
N ALA A 334 -6.00 6.06 -9.46
CA ALA A 334 -7.00 6.35 -10.50
C ALA A 334 -8.43 6.47 -9.93
N ALA A 335 -8.74 5.73 -8.87
CA ALA A 335 -10.05 5.76 -8.24
C ALA A 335 -10.39 7.14 -7.63
N HIS A 336 -9.40 7.88 -7.12
CA HIS A 336 -9.60 9.25 -6.60
C HIS A 336 -10.01 10.27 -7.66
N PHE A 337 -9.92 9.91 -8.93
CA PHE A 337 -10.29 10.75 -10.07
C PHE A 337 -11.56 10.28 -10.78
N SER A 338 -12.27 9.28 -10.21
CA SER A 338 -13.48 8.69 -10.78
C SER A 338 -13.22 8.00 -12.12
N ASN A 339 -12.07 7.34 -12.27
CA ASN A 339 -11.74 6.63 -13.51
C ASN A 339 -12.42 5.26 -13.51
N CYS A 340 -12.82 4.76 -14.68
CA CYS A 340 -13.13 3.35 -14.84
C CYS A 340 -11.81 2.59 -14.96
N ILE A 341 -11.52 1.74 -13.98
CA ILE A 341 -10.19 1.14 -13.85
C ILE A 341 -10.18 -0.26 -14.46
N ILE A 342 -9.20 -0.52 -15.32
CA ILE A 342 -8.94 -1.83 -15.91
C ILE A 342 -7.53 -2.29 -15.50
N PHE A 343 -7.35 -3.56 -15.21
CA PHE A 343 -6.03 -4.14 -14.96
C PHE A 343 -5.96 -5.61 -15.42
N GLY A 344 -4.75 -6.09 -15.69
CA GLY A 344 -4.47 -7.44 -16.16
C GLY A 344 -4.57 -8.55 -15.11
N PRO A 345 -4.18 -9.78 -15.47
CA PRO A 345 -4.39 -10.96 -14.63
C PRO A 345 -3.50 -11.03 -13.38
N ASP A 346 -2.33 -10.40 -13.39
CA ASP A 346 -1.34 -10.46 -12.31
C ASP A 346 -1.43 -9.25 -11.37
N MET A 347 -2.18 -9.43 -10.27
CA MET A 347 -2.26 -8.49 -9.15
C MET A 347 -1.57 -9.03 -7.90
N SER A 348 -0.55 -9.89 -8.04
CA SER A 348 0.10 -10.58 -6.91
C SER A 348 0.68 -9.64 -5.84
N LYS A 349 1.09 -8.41 -6.19
CA LYS A 349 1.57 -7.40 -5.21
C LYS A 349 0.43 -6.64 -4.53
N ASN A 350 -0.75 -6.59 -5.13
CA ASN A 350 -1.92 -5.81 -4.66
C ASN A 350 -3.19 -6.66 -4.57
N THR A 351 -3.05 -7.92 -4.16
CA THR A 351 -4.15 -8.92 -4.19
C THR A 351 -5.37 -8.47 -3.37
N ASP A 352 -5.14 -7.92 -2.17
CA ASP A 352 -6.22 -7.49 -1.28
C ASP A 352 -6.99 -6.29 -1.88
N ILE A 353 -6.28 -5.35 -2.51
CA ILE A 353 -6.86 -4.20 -3.21
C ILE A 353 -7.68 -4.67 -4.41
N ALA A 354 -7.09 -5.52 -5.27
CA ALA A 354 -7.74 -6.05 -6.46
C ALA A 354 -9.06 -6.76 -6.10
N LYS A 355 -9.07 -7.60 -5.05
CA LYS A 355 -10.31 -8.23 -4.57
C LYS A 355 -11.36 -7.22 -4.12
N GLY A 356 -10.95 -6.20 -3.35
CA GLY A 356 -11.87 -5.17 -2.86
C GLY A 356 -12.54 -4.35 -3.96
N VAL A 357 -11.76 -3.92 -4.96
CA VAL A 357 -12.30 -3.13 -6.08
C VAL A 357 -13.21 -3.98 -6.99
N LEU A 358 -12.88 -5.26 -7.22
CA LEU A 358 -13.72 -6.17 -8.00
C LEU A 358 -15.06 -6.47 -7.30
N GLN A 359 -15.03 -6.74 -5.99
CA GLN A 359 -16.24 -6.95 -5.19
C GLN A 359 -17.16 -5.72 -5.20
N SER A 360 -16.58 -4.53 -5.28
CA SER A 360 -17.31 -3.27 -5.29
C SER A 360 -17.70 -2.80 -6.69
N LYS A 361 -17.41 -3.58 -7.75
CA LYS A 361 -17.56 -3.17 -9.15
C LYS A 361 -16.93 -1.79 -9.44
N ALA A 362 -15.78 -1.55 -8.81
CA ALA A 362 -14.98 -0.33 -8.91
C ALA A 362 -13.86 -0.45 -9.95
N ALA A 363 -13.61 -1.66 -10.45
CA ALA A 363 -12.62 -1.95 -11.47
C ALA A 363 -12.97 -3.24 -12.22
N ILE A 364 -12.27 -3.47 -13.33
CA ILE A 364 -12.45 -4.60 -14.23
C ILE A 364 -11.09 -5.32 -14.36
N GLN A 365 -11.09 -6.64 -14.15
CA GLN A 365 -9.92 -7.46 -14.39
C GLN A 365 -10.06 -8.17 -15.73
N ILE A 366 -9.08 -7.98 -16.61
CA ILE A 366 -8.97 -8.66 -17.91
C ILE A 366 -7.89 -9.74 -17.86
N LYS A 367 -8.01 -10.76 -18.72
CA LYS A 367 -7.06 -11.86 -18.82
C LYS A 367 -6.12 -11.76 -20.02
N SER A 368 -6.51 -11.02 -21.06
CA SER A 368 -5.80 -10.96 -22.33
C SER A 368 -5.96 -9.59 -23.01
N GLY A 369 -5.14 -9.32 -24.02
CA GLY A 369 -5.30 -8.14 -24.87
C GLY A 369 -6.63 -8.10 -25.62
N GLU A 370 -7.17 -9.26 -26.00
CA GLU A 370 -8.49 -9.35 -26.63
C GLU A 370 -9.62 -8.93 -25.69
N GLU A 371 -9.59 -9.39 -24.43
CA GLU A 371 -10.56 -8.95 -23.42
C GLU A 371 -10.42 -7.45 -23.14
N LEU A 372 -9.19 -6.90 -23.15
CA LEU A 372 -8.97 -5.47 -23.00
C LEU A 372 -9.56 -4.68 -24.17
N LEU A 373 -9.32 -5.09 -25.41
CA LEU A 373 -9.89 -4.45 -26.59
C LEU A 373 -11.42 -4.46 -26.55
N ASN A 374 -12.02 -5.64 -26.36
CA ASN A 374 -13.47 -5.79 -26.31
C ASN A 374 -14.10 -4.95 -25.19
N MET A 375 -13.43 -4.87 -24.03
CA MET A 375 -13.90 -4.04 -22.93
C MET A 375 -13.80 -2.54 -23.23
N LEU A 376 -12.72 -2.10 -23.88
CA LEU A 376 -12.58 -0.70 -24.30
C LEU A 376 -13.65 -0.35 -25.34
N GLU A 377 -13.84 -1.16 -26.37
CA GLU A 377 -14.90 -0.96 -27.36
C GLU A 377 -16.29 -0.90 -26.71
N TYR A 378 -16.58 -1.83 -25.80
CA TYR A 378 -17.83 -1.86 -25.05
C TYR A 378 -18.05 -0.57 -24.23
N LEU A 379 -17.05 -0.11 -23.48
CA LEU A 379 -17.17 1.06 -22.60
C LEU A 379 -17.16 2.40 -23.35
N LEU A 380 -16.52 2.44 -24.53
CA LEU A 380 -16.47 3.63 -25.40
C LEU A 380 -17.74 3.79 -26.25
N ASP A 381 -18.52 2.72 -26.45
CA ASP A 381 -19.83 2.81 -27.10
C ASP A 381 -20.77 3.72 -26.28
N PRO A 382 -21.31 4.81 -26.87
CA PRO A 382 -22.24 5.71 -26.20
C PRO A 382 -23.47 5.02 -25.59
N ASN A 383 -23.91 3.88 -26.15
CA ASN A 383 -25.02 3.08 -25.64
C ASN A 383 -24.72 2.47 -24.25
N ASN A 384 -23.45 2.29 -23.91
CA ASN A 384 -22.99 1.73 -22.63
C ASN A 384 -22.45 2.79 -21.67
N SER A 385 -22.66 4.08 -21.97
CA SER A 385 -22.21 5.21 -21.14
C SER A 385 -22.65 5.13 -19.67
N ARG A 386 -23.81 4.53 -19.40
CA ARG A 386 -24.28 4.28 -18.03
C ARG A 386 -23.38 3.29 -17.28
N GLU A 387 -22.92 2.24 -17.94
CA GLU A 387 -22.06 1.23 -17.32
C GLU A 387 -20.68 1.81 -17.03
N LEU A 388 -20.10 2.56 -17.97
CA LEU A 388 -18.88 3.34 -17.74
C LEU A 388 -19.03 4.23 -16.50
N LYS A 389 -20.11 5.02 -16.43
CA LYS A 389 -20.38 5.91 -15.29
C LYS A 389 -20.54 5.15 -13.97
N ASN A 390 -21.17 3.96 -13.98
CA ASN A 390 -21.27 3.13 -12.78
C ASN A 390 -19.89 2.73 -12.24
N TYR A 391 -18.97 2.28 -13.10
CA TYR A 391 -17.61 1.93 -12.68
C TYR A 391 -16.85 3.15 -12.14
N GLN A 392 -16.99 4.31 -12.79
CA GLN A 392 -16.40 5.58 -12.36
C GLN A 392 -16.91 6.03 -10.98
N GLU A 393 -18.22 5.97 -10.75
CA GLU A 393 -18.81 6.32 -9.45
C GLU A 393 -18.41 5.32 -8.36
N ASN A 394 -18.36 4.02 -8.69
CA ASN A 394 -17.98 2.99 -7.73
C ASN A 394 -16.50 3.08 -7.36
N SER A 395 -15.62 3.45 -8.30
CA SER A 395 -14.20 3.66 -8.01
C SER A 395 -14.02 4.83 -7.03
N LEU A 396 -14.68 5.96 -7.27
CA LEU A 396 -14.66 7.10 -6.34
C LEU A 396 -15.23 6.72 -4.96
N LYS A 397 -16.42 6.11 -4.91
CA LYS A 397 -17.05 5.67 -3.65
C LYS A 397 -16.16 4.70 -2.88
N PHE A 398 -15.41 3.83 -3.57
CA PHE A 398 -14.48 2.91 -2.94
C PHE A 398 -13.40 3.67 -2.18
N VAL A 399 -12.72 4.63 -2.80
CA VAL A 399 -11.65 5.39 -2.11
C VAL A 399 -12.18 6.36 -1.07
N GLU A 400 -13.32 7.02 -1.28
CA GLU A 400 -13.92 7.91 -0.28
C GLU A 400 -14.28 7.16 1.00
N ARG A 401 -14.89 5.96 0.85
CA ARG A 401 -15.16 5.08 1.99
C ARG A 401 -13.87 4.73 2.72
N ASN A 402 -12.80 4.42 2.00
CA ASN A 402 -11.53 4.02 2.62
C ASN A 402 -10.75 5.19 3.23
N GLN A 403 -10.90 6.41 2.72
CA GLN A 403 -10.33 7.60 3.34
C GLN A 403 -11.00 7.87 4.69
N LYS A 404 -12.33 7.73 4.75
CA LYS A 404 -13.07 7.81 6.01
C LYS A 404 -12.58 6.77 7.03
N ILE A 405 -12.19 5.58 6.59
CA ILE A 405 -11.57 4.57 7.47
C ILE A 405 -10.28 5.12 8.09
N LEU A 406 -9.38 5.73 7.30
CA LEU A 406 -8.16 6.33 7.84
C LEU A 406 -8.46 7.42 8.87
N ASP A 407 -9.42 8.30 8.59
CA ASP A 407 -9.83 9.35 9.52
C ASP A 407 -10.35 8.77 10.85
N GLU A 408 -11.16 7.71 10.80
CA GLU A 408 -11.64 7.01 11.99
C GLU A 408 -10.50 6.34 12.77
N TYR A 409 -9.52 5.73 12.08
CA TYR A 409 -8.30 5.21 12.71
C TYR A 409 -7.51 6.31 13.41
N LEU A 410 -7.28 7.44 12.73
CA LEU A 410 -6.57 8.58 13.29
C LEU A 410 -7.31 9.13 14.51
N GLN A 411 -8.63 9.29 14.44
CA GLN A 411 -9.45 9.77 15.55
C GLN A 411 -9.33 8.86 16.78
N ILE A 412 -9.27 7.54 16.61
CA ILE A 412 -9.05 6.61 17.73
C ILE A 412 -7.62 6.73 18.26
N ILE A 413 -6.62 6.75 17.38
CA ILE A 413 -5.20 6.84 17.77
C ILE A 413 -4.92 8.14 18.54
N THR A 414 -5.47 9.27 18.10
CA THR A 414 -5.24 10.59 18.72
C THR A 414 -5.86 10.73 20.10
N LYS A 415 -6.81 9.87 20.50
CA LYS A 415 -7.31 9.84 21.90
C LYS A 415 -6.23 9.51 22.92
N PHE A 416 -5.10 8.94 22.47
CA PHE A 416 -3.97 8.57 23.30
C PHE A 416 -2.84 9.61 23.26
N PHE A 417 -3.06 10.75 22.61
CA PHE A 417 -2.10 11.84 22.55
C PHE A 417 -2.23 12.72 23.81
N PRO A 418 -1.17 13.45 24.18
CA PRO A 418 -1.17 14.32 25.37
C PRO A 418 -2.16 15.48 25.29
#